data_AF-A0A6P0XIK8-F1
#
_entry.id   AF-A0A6P0XIK8-F1
#
_cell.length_a   1.000
_cell.length_b   1.000
_cell.length_c   1.000
_cell.angle_alpha   90.00
_cell.angle_beta   90.00
_cell.angle_gamma   90.00
#
_symmetry.space_group_name_H-M   'P 1'
#
loop_
_entity.id
_entity.type
_entity.pdbx_description
1 polymer ?
#
loop_
_entity_poly.entity_id
_entity_poly.type
_entity_poly.pdbx_seq_one_letter_code
_entity_poly.pdbx_strand_id
1 'polypeptide(L)'
;MLINWQDLIAEINFKHRQCQNEPMNAMAFAYSLGQLLLETQALFSPTEWQSWLKKNCNFSESCAETYLQIAKNWPSFRTQLDAYRKVDLSAMENIPQMPLISSESQDNVEEYLNTEANQMIPLLNNTENFPTSVPDSSESENATMINFYLPGKVVPKARPRVTTNGTYLPPRYRAWRNQAEVEIYRQVSELNLEVNLPIQRAAISISFCGKHRTNSDLDNLAGACLDALTLNGAGVLQDDRLSCIPKLTIEYIPNVKETGVQIKIEILPVR
;
A
#
# COMPACT_ATOMS: atom_id res chain seq x y z
N MET A 1 5.80 28.49 -9.62
CA MET A 1 5.38 27.74 -8.41
C MET A 1 5.80 28.57 -7.20
N LEU A 2 4.89 28.91 -6.30
CA LEU A 2 5.29 29.37 -4.97
C LEU A 2 5.15 28.14 -4.07
N ILE A 3 6.23 27.37 -3.93
CA ILE A 3 6.37 26.51 -2.74
C ILE A 3 6.14 27.47 -1.57
N ASN A 4 5.15 27.17 -0.73
CA ASN A 4 5.00 27.95 0.49
C ASN A 4 6.12 27.53 1.44
N TRP A 5 7.28 28.16 1.26
CA TRP A 5 8.48 27.87 2.03
C TRP A 5 8.25 28.03 3.52
N GLN A 6 7.40 28.99 3.94
CA GLN A 6 7.10 29.19 5.35
C GLN A 6 6.39 27.98 5.97
N ASP A 7 5.40 27.42 5.28
CA ASP A 7 4.67 26.24 5.76
C ASP A 7 5.58 25.00 5.81
N LEU A 8 6.40 24.79 4.79
CA LEU A 8 7.34 23.66 4.75
C LEU A 8 8.38 23.75 5.88
N ILE A 9 8.95 24.94 6.09
CA ILE A 9 9.91 25.20 7.16
C ILE A 9 9.25 25.01 8.54
N ALA A 10 8.02 25.49 8.70
CA ALA A 10 7.26 25.31 9.93
C ALA A 10 7.02 23.82 10.22
N GLU A 11 6.65 23.03 9.21
CA GLU A 11 6.42 21.59 9.33
C GLU A 11 7.70 20.82 9.68
N ILE A 12 8.82 21.13 9.01
CA ILE A 12 10.13 20.51 9.29
C ILE A 12 10.53 20.75 10.76
N ASN A 13 10.45 22.00 11.21
CA ASN A 13 10.80 22.36 12.59
C ASN A 13 9.81 21.82 13.62
N PHE A 14 8.53 21.70 13.25
CA PHE A 14 7.51 21.07 14.10
C PHE A 14 7.82 19.59 14.31
N LYS A 15 8.11 18.83 13.25
CA LYS A 15 8.47 17.40 13.37
C LYS A 15 9.74 17.16 14.17
N HIS A 16 10.74 18.03 14.04
CA HIS A 16 11.94 17.96 14.88
C HIS A 16 11.60 18.06 16.37
N ARG A 17 10.73 19.01 16.76
CA ARG A 17 10.23 19.12 18.14
C ARG A 17 9.45 17.88 18.57
N GLN A 18 8.66 17.28 17.68
CA GLN A 18 7.95 16.04 18.01
C GLN A 18 8.90 14.86 18.27
N CYS A 19 10.01 14.76 17.53
CA CYS A 19 11.06 13.76 17.82
C CYS A 19 11.60 13.88 19.26
N GLN A 20 11.67 15.11 19.79
CA GLN A 20 12.19 15.39 21.13
C GLN A 20 11.15 15.15 22.23
N ASN A 21 9.89 15.50 21.95
CA ASN A 21 8.84 15.55 22.97
C ASN A 21 8.02 14.24 23.08
N GLU A 22 8.02 13.40 22.05
CA GLU A 22 7.18 12.21 21.96
C GLU A 22 8.04 10.95 21.70
N PRO A 23 8.77 10.44 22.71
CA PRO A 23 9.76 9.38 22.52
C PRO A 23 9.19 8.09 21.93
N MET A 24 7.94 7.73 22.27
CA MET A 24 7.27 6.54 21.73
C MET A 24 7.07 6.60 20.22
N ASN A 25 6.95 7.81 19.66
CA ASN A 25 6.72 8.07 18.24
C ASN A 25 7.93 8.73 17.57
N ALA A 26 9.04 8.92 18.29
CA ALA A 26 10.18 9.71 17.82
C ALA A 26 10.75 9.17 16.51
N MET A 27 10.77 7.85 16.33
CA MET A 27 11.24 7.22 15.11
C MET A 27 10.30 7.50 13.92
N ALA A 28 8.99 7.61 14.16
CA ALA A 28 8.02 7.97 13.13
C ALA A 28 8.17 9.42 12.68
N PHE A 29 8.37 10.32 13.65
CA PHE A 29 8.66 11.72 13.38
C PHE A 29 9.99 11.89 12.65
N ALA A 30 11.02 11.14 13.05
CA ALA A 30 12.34 11.15 12.42
C ALA A 30 12.29 10.68 10.97
N TYR A 31 11.59 9.59 10.69
CA TYR A 31 11.34 9.11 9.32
C TYR A 31 10.58 10.14 8.49
N SER A 32 9.44 10.63 9.00
CA SER A 32 8.64 11.62 8.27
C SER A 32 9.38 12.92 8.03
N LEU A 33 10.23 13.35 8.94
CA LEU A 33 11.11 14.51 8.79
C LEU A 33 12.18 14.23 7.74
N GLY A 34 12.82 13.06 7.79
CA GLY A 34 13.80 12.64 6.78
C GLY A 34 13.23 12.61 5.36
N GLN A 35 11.99 12.14 5.18
CA GLN A 35 11.30 12.19 3.88
C GLN A 35 11.12 13.63 3.37
N LEU A 36 10.70 14.56 4.24
CA LEU A 36 10.59 15.98 3.87
C LEU A 36 11.97 16.57 3.51
N LEU A 37 13.03 16.19 4.23
CA LEU A 37 14.38 16.64 3.94
C LEU A 37 14.89 16.08 2.61
N LEU A 38 14.61 14.82 2.27
CA LEU A 38 14.96 14.22 0.98
C LEU A 38 14.29 14.96 -0.19
N GLU A 39 12.98 15.19 -0.09
CA GLU A 39 12.21 15.94 -1.10
C GLU A 39 12.74 17.37 -1.25
N THR A 40 13.04 18.03 -0.13
CA THR A 40 13.54 19.41 -0.12
C THR A 40 14.96 19.48 -0.68
N GLN A 41 15.85 18.57 -0.27
CA GLN A 41 17.24 18.49 -0.72
C GLN A 41 17.34 18.34 -2.24
N ALA A 42 16.41 17.59 -2.86
CA ALA A 42 16.37 17.40 -4.31
C ALA A 42 16.10 18.69 -5.12
N LEU A 43 15.68 19.78 -4.46
CA LEU A 43 15.41 21.08 -5.10
C LEU A 43 16.63 22.03 -5.11
N PHE A 44 17.74 21.65 -4.50
CA PHE A 44 18.92 22.49 -4.32
C PHE A 44 20.18 21.82 -4.86
N SER A 45 21.14 22.64 -5.31
CA SER A 45 22.51 22.15 -5.46
C SER A 45 23.15 21.85 -4.09
N PRO A 46 24.23 21.05 -4.01
CA PRO A 46 24.84 20.68 -2.73
C PRO A 46 25.25 21.87 -1.85
N THR A 47 25.74 22.96 -2.46
CA THR A 47 26.18 24.18 -1.75
C THR A 47 24.99 25.02 -1.26
N GLU A 48 23.92 25.09 -2.04
CA GLU A 48 22.69 25.79 -1.67
C GLU A 48 21.94 25.06 -0.55
N TRP A 49 21.97 23.72 -0.57
CA TRP A 49 21.33 22.88 0.45
C TRP A 49 21.85 23.17 1.86
N GLN A 50 23.18 23.22 2.04
CA GLN A 50 23.80 23.51 3.33
C GLN A 50 23.39 24.90 3.86
N SER A 51 23.44 25.89 2.97
CA SER A 51 23.04 27.26 3.30
C SER A 51 21.56 27.36 3.68
N TRP A 52 20.71 26.60 2.98
CA TRP A 52 19.27 26.55 3.24
C TRP A 52 18.95 25.87 4.57
N LEU A 53 19.57 24.72 4.87
CA LEU A 53 19.41 24.00 6.13
C LEU A 53 19.72 24.90 7.32
N LYS A 54 20.92 25.51 7.31
CA LYS A 54 21.41 26.36 8.41
C LYS A 54 20.53 27.59 8.66
N LYS A 55 19.93 28.13 7.60
CA LYS A 55 19.06 29.32 7.68
C LYS A 55 17.67 28.99 8.21
N ASN A 56 17.12 27.82 7.87
CA ASN A 56 15.69 27.54 8.04
C ASN A 56 15.37 26.46 9.08
N CYS A 57 16.33 25.60 9.44
CA CYS A 57 16.10 24.49 10.37
C CYS A 57 16.68 24.80 11.77
N ASN A 58 15.94 24.43 12.82
CA ASN A 58 16.32 24.64 14.21
C ASN A 58 17.18 23.49 14.77
N PHE A 59 17.92 22.78 13.91
CA PHE A 59 18.76 21.63 14.24
C PHE A 59 20.04 21.62 13.41
N SER A 60 21.05 20.88 13.87
CA SER A 60 22.36 20.84 13.23
C SER A 60 22.35 20.06 11.91
N GLU A 61 23.35 20.29 11.06
CA GLU A 61 23.56 19.51 9.83
C GLU A 61 23.73 18.01 10.11
N SER A 62 24.43 17.66 11.20
CA SER A 62 24.55 16.26 11.64
C SER A 62 23.20 15.64 12.04
N CYS A 63 22.33 16.42 12.68
CA CYS A 63 20.96 15.99 12.98
C CYS A 63 20.14 15.81 11.69
N ALA A 64 20.25 16.74 10.74
CA ALA A 64 19.63 16.63 9.42
C ALA A 64 20.09 15.37 8.68
N GLU A 65 21.40 15.09 8.68
CA GLU A 65 21.96 13.88 8.06
C GLU A 65 21.42 12.62 8.73
N THR A 66 21.29 12.62 10.06
CA THR A 66 20.68 11.49 10.78
C THR A 66 19.26 11.22 10.29
N TYR A 67 18.43 12.25 10.15
CA TYR A 67 17.07 12.09 9.61
C TYR A 67 17.05 11.63 8.16
N LEU A 68 17.94 12.17 7.31
CA LEU A 68 18.09 11.72 5.92
C LEU A 68 18.48 10.24 5.86
N GLN A 69 19.42 9.79 6.70
CA GLN A 69 19.83 8.39 6.77
C GLN A 69 18.71 7.50 7.29
N ILE A 70 17.94 7.94 8.30
CA ILE A 70 16.75 7.21 8.77
C ILE A 70 15.74 7.03 7.64
N ALA A 71 15.51 8.06 6.80
CA ALA A 71 14.57 7.94 5.68
C ALA A 71 15.13 7.11 4.51
N LYS A 72 16.41 7.22 4.18
CA LYS A 72 17.08 6.45 3.12
C LYS A 72 17.16 4.96 3.45
N ASN A 73 17.51 4.66 4.70
CA ASN A 73 17.71 3.32 5.21
C ASN A 73 16.49 2.82 5.99
N TRP A 74 15.36 3.53 5.91
CA TRP A 74 14.13 3.06 6.53
C TRP A 74 13.87 1.66 5.98
N PRO A 75 13.67 0.64 6.84
CA PRO A 75 13.34 -0.70 6.41
C PRO A 75 11.91 -0.76 5.87
N SER A 76 11.64 0.05 4.85
CA SER A 76 10.68 -0.33 3.84
C SER A 76 11.25 -1.60 3.22
N PHE A 77 10.42 -2.63 3.04
CA PHE A 77 10.84 -3.89 2.39
C PHE A 77 11.48 -3.69 0.99
N ARG A 78 11.56 -2.44 0.48
CA ARG A 78 12.38 -1.99 -0.65
C ARG A 78 13.80 -2.55 -0.66
N THR A 79 14.53 -2.60 0.47
CA THR A 79 15.94 -3.04 0.45
C THR A 79 16.09 -4.56 0.30
N GLN A 80 15.13 -5.36 0.78
CA GLN A 80 15.12 -6.81 0.56
C GLN A 80 14.76 -7.18 -0.89
N LEU A 81 13.96 -6.35 -1.58
CA LEU A 81 13.60 -6.57 -2.98
C LEU A 81 14.70 -6.19 -4.00
N ASP A 82 15.66 -5.33 -3.64
CA ASP A 82 16.82 -5.06 -4.50
C ASP A 82 17.78 -6.27 -4.60
N ALA A 83 17.79 -7.15 -3.60
CA ALA A 83 18.48 -8.43 -3.67
C ALA A 83 17.79 -9.42 -4.65
N TYR A 84 16.45 -9.37 -4.74
CA TYR A 84 15.67 -10.19 -5.68
C TYR A 84 15.59 -9.61 -7.10
N ARG A 85 15.88 -8.32 -7.31
CA ARG A 85 16.04 -7.72 -8.66
C ARG A 85 17.37 -8.08 -9.35
N LYS A 86 18.32 -8.68 -8.62
CA LYS A 86 19.60 -9.17 -9.16
C LYS A 86 19.61 -10.68 -9.45
N VAL A 87 18.44 -11.30 -9.64
CA VAL A 87 18.37 -12.65 -10.21
C VAL A 87 18.18 -12.53 -11.73
N ASP A 88 19.30 -12.76 -12.42
CA ASP A 88 19.53 -12.95 -13.85
C ASP A 88 18.35 -12.81 -14.83
N LEU A 89 18.34 -11.68 -15.56
CA LEU A 89 17.75 -11.57 -16.89
C LEU A 89 18.59 -12.24 -17.98
N SER A 90 19.72 -12.89 -17.64
CA SER A 90 20.56 -13.63 -18.59
C SER A 90 20.13 -15.10 -18.79
N ALA A 91 19.16 -15.60 -18.01
CA ALA A 91 18.74 -17.00 -18.06
C ALA A 91 17.62 -17.32 -19.09
N MET A 92 17.31 -16.41 -20.01
CA MET A 92 16.35 -16.67 -21.11
C MET A 92 16.93 -16.48 -22.52
N GLU A 93 18.24 -16.56 -22.68
CA GLU A 93 18.86 -16.83 -23.99
C GLU A 93 19.06 -18.33 -24.17
N ASN A 94 18.01 -19.05 -24.58
CA ASN A 94 18.11 -20.28 -25.37
C ASN A 94 16.69 -20.72 -25.81
N ILE A 95 16.14 -20.02 -26.79
CA ILE A 95 15.08 -20.58 -27.63
C ILE A 95 15.76 -21.02 -28.93
N PRO A 96 15.81 -22.33 -29.24
CA PRO A 96 16.24 -22.80 -30.55
C PRO A 96 15.33 -22.23 -31.64
N GLN A 97 15.93 -21.53 -32.61
CA GLN A 97 15.25 -21.10 -33.83
C GLN A 97 14.77 -22.32 -34.62
N MET A 98 13.49 -22.36 -34.97
CA MET A 98 12.95 -23.18 -36.07
C MET A 98 12.36 -22.28 -37.16
N PRO A 99 12.35 -22.74 -38.43
CA PRO A 99 12.55 -21.88 -39.58
C PRO A 99 11.29 -21.15 -40.04
N LEU A 100 11.55 -19.96 -40.58
CA LEU A 100 10.64 -19.12 -41.34
C LEU A 100 10.12 -19.88 -42.58
N ILE A 101 8.79 -20.03 -42.72
CA ILE A 101 8.17 -20.35 -44.02
C ILE A 101 7.24 -19.19 -44.37
N SER A 102 7.53 -18.58 -45.52
CA SER A 102 6.86 -17.46 -46.15
C SER A 102 5.66 -17.89 -47.00
N SER A 103 4.56 -17.14 -46.86
CA SER A 103 3.57 -16.67 -47.85
C SER A 103 3.27 -17.46 -49.14
N GLU A 104 1.99 -17.75 -49.43
CA GLU A 104 1.17 -17.14 -50.53
C GLU A 104 -0.05 -18.00 -50.98
N SER A 105 -1.09 -17.28 -51.44
CA SER A 105 -2.14 -17.65 -52.44
C SER A 105 -3.42 -18.45 -52.08
N GLN A 106 -4.54 -17.70 -52.04
CA GLN A 106 -5.79 -17.78 -52.82
C GLN A 106 -6.49 -19.11 -53.24
N ASP A 107 -7.83 -19.05 -53.04
CA ASP A 107 -8.96 -19.50 -53.89
C ASP A 107 -9.62 -20.91 -53.79
N ASN A 108 -10.93 -20.87 -53.46
CA ASN A 108 -12.10 -21.73 -53.80
C ASN A 108 -12.12 -23.20 -53.29
N VAL A 109 -13.23 -23.83 -52.85
CA VAL A 109 -14.62 -23.91 -53.38
C VAL A 109 -15.62 -24.30 -52.25
N GLU A 110 -16.86 -23.85 -52.39
CA GLU A 110 -18.10 -24.15 -51.63
C GLU A 110 -18.50 -25.64 -51.54
N GLU A 111 -19.12 -26.04 -50.40
CA GLU A 111 -20.30 -26.92 -50.23
C GLU A 111 -20.35 -27.27 -48.72
N TYR A 112 -21.35 -26.94 -47.89
CA TYR A 112 -22.80 -27.10 -48.03
C TYR A 112 -23.53 -26.04 -47.18
N LEU A 113 -24.55 -25.44 -47.79
CA LEU A 113 -25.48 -24.48 -47.21
C LEU A 113 -26.63 -25.18 -46.44
N ASN A 114 -27.09 -24.47 -45.41
CA ASN A 114 -28.45 -24.43 -44.86
C ASN A 114 -28.90 -25.67 -44.06
N THR A 115 -29.57 -25.53 -42.91
CA THR A 115 -30.87 -24.87 -42.79
C THR A 115 -31.27 -24.68 -41.31
N GLU A 116 -31.87 -23.51 -41.04
CA GLU A 116 -32.84 -23.18 -39.98
C GLU A 116 -32.38 -22.81 -38.55
N ALA A 117 -32.30 -21.49 -38.35
CA ALA A 117 -32.75 -20.82 -37.12
C ALA A 117 -34.23 -20.46 -37.25
N ASN A 118 -35.08 -20.83 -36.28
CA ASN A 118 -35.91 -19.90 -35.48
C ASN A 118 -37.04 -20.57 -34.69
N GLN A 119 -37.24 -20.03 -33.47
CA GLN A 119 -38.47 -19.96 -32.66
C GLN A 119 -38.93 -21.21 -31.87
N MET A 120 -38.83 -21.13 -30.53
CA MET A 120 -39.97 -20.81 -29.65
C MET A 120 -39.57 -20.83 -28.17
N ILE A 121 -39.95 -19.79 -27.44
CA ILE A 121 -40.04 -19.76 -25.97
C ILE A 121 -41.29 -20.54 -25.56
N PRO A 122 -41.24 -21.32 -24.45
CA PRO A 122 -42.25 -21.09 -23.41
C PRO A 122 -41.64 -20.93 -22.01
N LEU A 123 -42.09 -19.88 -21.34
CA LEU A 123 -42.10 -19.72 -19.89
C LEU A 123 -43.10 -20.73 -19.30
N LEU A 124 -42.74 -21.48 -18.26
CA LEU A 124 -43.56 -21.77 -17.07
C LEU A 124 -42.88 -22.76 -16.12
N ASN A 125 -42.62 -22.26 -14.91
CA ASN A 125 -42.76 -22.88 -13.59
C ASN A 125 -42.75 -24.42 -13.49
N ASN A 126 -41.83 -24.96 -12.70
CA ASN A 126 -42.23 -25.59 -11.43
C ASN A 126 -41.05 -25.86 -10.50
N THR A 127 -41.39 -25.71 -9.23
CA THR A 127 -40.64 -25.78 -7.98
C THR A 127 -40.16 -27.20 -7.66
N GLU A 128 -39.18 -27.26 -6.75
CA GLU A 128 -38.76 -28.42 -5.95
C GLU A 128 -37.85 -29.48 -6.62
N ASN A 129 -36.54 -29.33 -6.38
CA ASN A 129 -35.81 -30.29 -5.55
C ASN A 129 -34.40 -29.80 -5.24
N PHE A 130 -34.17 -29.48 -3.97
CA PHE A 130 -32.84 -29.38 -3.37
C PHE A 130 -32.17 -30.76 -3.42
N PRO A 131 -30.94 -30.89 -3.94
CA PRO A 131 -29.99 -31.85 -3.40
C PRO A 131 -29.31 -31.18 -2.22
N THR A 132 -29.77 -31.56 -1.01
CA THR A 132 -28.99 -31.40 0.21
C THR A 132 -27.74 -32.26 0.08
N SER A 133 -26.62 -31.64 -0.28
CA SER A 133 -25.31 -32.21 -0.04
C SER A 133 -24.43 -31.09 0.53
N VAL A 134 -24.33 -31.09 1.85
CA VAL A 134 -23.23 -30.49 2.58
C VAL A 134 -21.91 -30.99 1.97
N PRO A 135 -20.96 -30.10 1.67
CA PRO A 135 -19.56 -30.41 1.81
C PRO A 135 -19.09 -29.89 3.16
N ASP A 136 -18.48 -30.82 3.88
CA ASP A 136 -17.86 -30.73 5.19
C ASP A 136 -17.26 -29.38 5.58
N SER A 137 -17.63 -28.99 6.78
CA SER A 137 -16.79 -28.24 7.70
C SER A 137 -15.50 -29.02 8.01
N SER A 138 -14.46 -28.95 7.18
CA SER A 138 -13.15 -29.49 7.58
C SER A 138 -11.96 -29.05 6.72
N GLU A 139 -11.80 -27.76 6.40
CA GLU A 139 -10.48 -27.22 6.01
C GLU A 139 -10.28 -25.83 6.62
N SER A 140 -10.28 -25.76 7.95
CA SER A 140 -9.53 -24.71 8.63
C SER A 140 -8.07 -25.11 8.64
N GLU A 141 -7.43 -25.09 7.47
CA GLU A 141 -5.98 -25.00 7.39
C GLU A 141 -5.56 -23.83 8.30
N ASN A 142 -4.47 -23.98 9.05
CA ASN A 142 -3.98 -22.98 10.00
C ASN A 142 -3.70 -21.65 9.28
N ALA A 143 -4.73 -20.81 9.14
CA ALA A 143 -4.61 -19.53 8.47
C ALA A 143 -3.69 -18.66 9.32
N THR A 144 -2.52 -18.33 8.77
CA THR A 144 -1.58 -17.48 9.49
C THR A 144 -2.17 -16.08 9.57
N MET A 145 -2.45 -15.65 10.80
CA MET A 145 -3.13 -14.39 11.09
C MET A 145 -2.15 -13.37 11.64
N ILE A 146 -2.13 -12.18 11.05
CA ILE A 146 -1.39 -11.03 11.54
C ILE A 146 -2.38 -9.97 12.00
N ASN A 147 -2.14 -9.39 13.17
CA ASN A 147 -2.98 -8.33 13.73
C ASN A 147 -2.13 -7.08 13.93
N PHE A 148 -2.62 -5.95 13.42
CA PHE A 148 -2.07 -4.64 13.68
C PHE A 148 -3.06 -3.72 14.39
N TYR A 149 -2.53 -2.80 15.18
CA TYR A 149 -3.31 -1.70 15.76
C TYR A 149 -2.69 -0.34 15.44
N LEU A 150 -3.40 0.51 14.71
CA LEU A 150 -2.98 1.89 14.46
C LEU A 150 -3.67 2.83 15.47
N PRO A 151 -2.94 3.48 16.38
CA PRO A 151 -3.53 4.37 17.36
C PRO A 151 -3.98 5.70 16.72
N GLY A 152 -5.04 6.29 17.28
CA GLY A 152 -5.53 7.61 16.91
C GLY A 152 -6.51 7.63 15.74
N LYS A 153 -6.79 8.84 15.26
CA LYS A 153 -7.77 9.07 14.19
C LYS A 153 -7.11 8.87 12.83
N VAL A 154 -7.78 8.12 11.95
CA VAL A 154 -7.34 8.00 10.55
C VAL A 154 -7.64 9.26 9.77
N VAL A 155 -6.66 9.71 8.99
CA VAL A 155 -6.88 10.75 7.99
C VAL A 155 -7.36 10.07 6.71
N PRO A 156 -8.58 10.37 6.21
CA PRO A 156 -9.11 9.75 5.01
C PRO A 156 -8.17 9.92 3.81
N LYS A 157 -8.09 8.90 2.95
CA LYS A 157 -7.28 8.92 1.74
C LYS A 157 -7.63 10.14 0.90
N ALA A 158 -6.62 10.95 0.63
CA ALA A 158 -6.79 12.14 -0.18
C ALA A 158 -6.28 11.87 -1.60
N ARG A 159 -7.04 12.32 -2.60
CA ARG A 159 -6.57 12.27 -3.99
C ARG A 159 -5.25 13.05 -4.12
N PRO A 160 -4.26 12.53 -4.89
CA PRO A 160 -3.09 13.32 -5.22
C PRO A 160 -3.50 14.65 -5.89
N ARG A 161 -2.82 15.73 -5.50
CA ARG A 161 -3.01 17.05 -6.07
C ARG A 161 -2.07 17.19 -7.26
N VAL A 162 -2.65 17.44 -8.42
CA VAL A 162 -1.90 17.68 -9.65
C VAL A 162 -1.62 19.16 -9.76
N THR A 163 -0.37 19.50 -10.02
CA THR A 163 0.07 20.85 -10.34
C THR A 163 0.95 20.83 -11.57
N THR A 164 1.30 21.99 -12.10
CA THR A 164 2.27 22.11 -13.20
C THR A 164 3.65 21.53 -12.89
N ASN A 165 3.96 21.29 -11.61
CA ASN A 165 5.28 20.79 -11.16
C ASN A 165 5.21 19.36 -10.62
N GLY A 166 4.15 18.64 -10.99
CA GLY A 166 3.95 17.25 -10.61
C GLY A 166 2.79 17.05 -9.65
N THR A 167 2.75 15.83 -9.12
CA THR A 167 1.63 15.31 -8.35
C THR A 167 2.08 15.03 -6.93
N TYR A 168 1.38 15.57 -5.93
CA TYR A 168 1.75 15.41 -4.52
C TYR A 168 0.57 15.03 -3.63
N LEU A 169 0.84 14.33 -2.52
CA LEU A 169 -0.16 14.04 -1.49
C LEU A 169 -0.32 15.21 -0.51
N PRO A 170 -1.54 15.54 -0.06
CA PRO A 170 -1.73 16.59 0.93
C PRO A 170 -0.91 16.37 2.21
N PRO A 171 -0.30 17.42 2.80
CA PRO A 171 0.65 17.28 3.91
C PRO A 171 0.10 16.51 5.12
N ARG A 172 -1.16 16.77 5.50
CA ARG A 172 -1.82 16.08 6.62
C ARG A 172 -1.99 14.58 6.36
N TYR A 173 -2.34 14.19 5.14
CA TYR A 173 -2.47 12.78 4.77
C TYR A 173 -1.11 12.10 4.76
N ARG A 174 -0.10 12.74 4.18
CA ARG A 174 1.28 12.26 4.16
C ARG A 174 1.82 12.04 5.58
N ALA A 175 1.63 13.02 6.47
CA ALA A 175 2.09 12.94 7.85
C ALA A 175 1.45 11.76 8.59
N TRP A 176 0.14 11.58 8.45
CA TRP A 176 -0.57 10.44 9.03
C TRP A 176 -0.07 9.11 8.46
N ARG A 177 0.11 9.03 7.14
CA ARG A 177 0.57 7.81 6.46
C ARG A 177 1.95 7.39 6.97
N ASN A 178 2.90 8.33 7.05
CA ASN A 178 4.24 8.06 7.57
C ASN A 178 4.21 7.53 9.01
N GLN A 179 3.31 8.06 9.86
CA GLN A 179 3.14 7.57 11.23
C GLN A 179 2.59 6.15 11.27
N ALA A 180 1.58 5.86 10.43
CA ALA A 180 1.02 4.52 10.32
C ALA A 180 2.06 3.51 9.83
N GLU A 181 2.87 3.88 8.83
CA GLU A 181 3.94 3.01 8.31
C GLU A 181 4.95 2.62 9.39
N VAL A 182 5.37 3.58 10.22
CA VAL A 182 6.31 3.32 11.31
C VAL A 182 5.70 2.45 12.40
N GLU A 183 4.44 2.69 12.74
CA GLU A 183 3.75 1.89 13.75
C GLU A 183 3.53 0.44 13.29
N ILE A 184 3.20 0.23 12.01
CA ILE A 184 3.12 -1.10 11.41
C ILE A 184 4.50 -1.77 11.46
N TYR A 185 5.55 -1.06 11.06
CA TYR A 185 6.91 -1.60 11.10
C TYR A 185 7.34 -2.00 12.53
N ARG A 186 7.05 -1.17 13.52
CA ARG A 186 7.31 -1.47 14.94
C ARG A 186 6.65 -2.78 15.33
N GLN A 187 5.36 -2.94 15.02
CA GLN A 187 4.62 -4.18 15.31
C GLN A 187 5.17 -5.38 14.54
N VAL A 188 5.48 -5.24 13.24
CA VAL A 188 6.11 -6.30 12.46
C VAL A 188 7.44 -6.76 13.09
N SER A 189 8.27 -5.83 13.56
CA SER A 189 9.57 -6.17 14.17
C SER A 189 9.45 -6.89 15.52
N GLU A 190 8.32 -6.73 16.21
CA GLU A 190 8.00 -7.42 17.47
C GLU A 190 7.34 -8.77 17.22
N LEU A 191 6.77 -8.96 16.04
CA LEU A 191 6.21 -10.23 15.60
C LEU A 191 7.34 -11.13 15.09
N ASN A 192 7.51 -12.30 15.70
CA ASN A 192 8.34 -13.37 15.15
C ASN A 192 7.60 -14.02 13.97
N LEU A 193 7.43 -13.27 12.87
CA LEU A 193 6.75 -13.73 11.68
C LEU A 193 7.57 -14.84 11.00
N GLU A 194 7.00 -16.04 10.90
CA GLU A 194 7.54 -17.14 10.09
C GLU A 194 7.20 -16.97 8.59
N VAL A 195 6.53 -15.88 8.23
CA VAL A 195 6.05 -15.62 6.88
C VAL A 195 6.92 -14.61 6.15
N ASN A 196 7.14 -14.87 4.87
CA ASN A 196 7.87 -13.96 4.01
C ASN A 196 6.99 -12.76 3.64
N LEU A 197 7.50 -11.57 3.95
CA LEU A 197 6.93 -10.31 3.49
C LEU A 197 7.63 -9.88 2.18
N PRO A 198 6.93 -9.19 1.26
CA PRO A 198 5.52 -8.80 1.35
C PRO A 198 4.55 -9.97 1.06
N ILE A 199 3.41 -9.96 1.75
CA ILE A 199 2.33 -10.92 1.53
C ILE A 199 1.73 -10.70 0.15
N GLN A 200 1.69 -11.78 -0.64
CA GLN A 200 1.21 -11.75 -2.02
C GLN A 200 -0.31 -11.84 -2.14
N ARG A 201 -0.97 -12.55 -1.20
CA ARG A 201 -2.42 -12.79 -1.18
C ARG A 201 -2.94 -12.84 0.25
N ALA A 202 -3.94 -12.01 0.58
CA ALA A 202 -4.53 -11.97 1.91
C ALA A 202 -6.00 -11.57 1.92
N ALA A 203 -6.77 -12.07 2.88
CA ALA A 203 -8.05 -11.48 3.26
C ALA A 203 -7.82 -10.48 4.39
N ILE A 204 -8.46 -9.30 4.30
CA ILE A 204 -8.23 -8.21 5.26
C ILE A 204 -9.54 -7.80 5.92
N SER A 205 -9.50 -7.62 7.24
CA SER A 205 -10.57 -6.98 8.02
C SER A 205 -10.04 -5.71 8.67
N ILE A 206 -10.75 -4.60 8.49
CA ILE A 206 -10.39 -3.28 9.06
C ILE A 206 -11.54 -2.81 9.94
N SER A 207 -11.27 -2.67 11.24
CA SER A 207 -12.25 -2.21 12.23
C SER A 207 -11.82 -0.84 12.78
N PHE A 208 -12.59 0.20 12.45
CA PHE A 208 -12.36 1.55 12.93
C PHE A 208 -13.03 1.73 14.30
N CYS A 209 -12.24 1.86 15.37
CA CYS A 209 -12.75 1.95 16.74
C CYS A 209 -12.73 3.38 17.29
N GLY A 210 -13.73 3.74 18.08
CA GLY A 210 -13.74 4.96 18.89
C GLY A 210 -14.17 6.21 18.12
N LYS A 211 -13.50 7.36 18.35
CA LYS A 211 -13.96 8.69 17.92
C LYS A 211 -13.36 9.13 16.57
N HIS A 212 -13.56 8.31 15.53
CA HIS A 212 -13.22 8.70 14.16
C HIS A 212 -14.14 9.80 13.64
N ARG A 213 -13.71 10.49 12.58
CA ARG A 213 -14.49 11.57 11.96
C ARG A 213 -15.67 10.96 11.19
N THR A 214 -16.88 11.09 11.72
CA THR A 214 -18.10 10.45 11.19
C THR A 214 -18.62 11.00 9.87
N ASN A 215 -18.18 12.19 9.45
CA ASN A 215 -18.44 12.72 8.10
C ASN A 215 -17.32 12.38 7.09
N SER A 216 -16.60 11.28 7.31
CA SER A 216 -15.63 10.74 6.36
C SER A 216 -16.20 9.47 5.73
N ASP A 217 -15.91 9.24 4.47
CA ASP A 217 -16.32 8.00 3.81
C ASP A 217 -15.47 6.83 4.32
N LEU A 218 -16.14 5.72 4.61
CA LEU A 218 -15.51 4.54 5.22
C LEU A 218 -14.48 3.89 4.30
N ASP A 219 -14.74 3.89 2.99
CA ASP A 219 -13.83 3.43 1.95
C ASP A 219 -12.55 4.30 1.88
N ASN A 220 -12.67 5.62 2.04
CA ASN A 220 -11.51 6.52 2.08
C ASN A 220 -10.65 6.28 3.34
N LEU A 221 -11.27 5.94 4.47
CA LEU A 221 -10.54 5.53 5.67
C LEU A 221 -9.83 4.19 5.46
N ALA A 222 -10.51 3.21 4.85
CA ALA A 222 -9.93 1.91 4.54
C ALA A 222 -8.77 2.03 3.54
N GLY A 223 -8.96 2.79 2.47
CA GLY A 223 -7.93 3.05 1.46
C GLY A 223 -6.67 3.71 2.05
N ALA A 224 -6.83 4.51 3.10
CA ALA A 224 -5.69 5.09 3.82
C ALA A 224 -4.87 4.01 4.56
N CYS A 225 -5.55 3.06 5.21
CA CYS A 225 -4.90 1.94 5.87
C CYS A 225 -4.21 1.00 4.87
N LEU A 226 -4.84 0.74 3.72
CA LEU A 226 -4.26 -0.05 2.65
C LEU A 226 -2.99 0.61 2.08
N ASP A 227 -3.01 1.92 1.80
CA ASP A 227 -1.83 2.68 1.36
C ASP A 227 -0.63 2.51 2.30
N ALA A 228 -0.89 2.46 3.61
CA ALA A 228 0.13 2.27 4.64
C ALA A 228 0.65 0.81 4.71
N LEU A 229 -0.15 -0.18 4.30
CA LEU A 229 0.24 -1.60 4.33
C LEU A 229 1.02 -2.03 3.08
N THR A 230 0.75 -1.44 1.91
CA THR A 230 1.37 -1.84 0.63
C THR A 230 2.89 -1.69 0.61
N LEU A 231 3.52 -2.19 -0.45
CA LEU A 231 4.95 -2.06 -0.73
C LEU A 231 5.44 -0.60 -0.76
N ASN A 232 4.58 0.34 -1.13
CA ASN A 232 4.89 1.77 -1.10
C ASN A 232 4.68 2.41 0.28
N GLY A 233 4.26 1.64 1.28
CA GLY A 233 4.20 2.03 2.68
C GLY A 233 5.09 1.13 3.55
N ALA A 234 4.50 0.45 4.53
CA ALA A 234 5.21 -0.43 5.45
C ALA A 234 5.67 -1.76 4.83
N GLY A 235 5.21 -2.08 3.62
CA GLY A 235 5.62 -3.28 2.86
C GLY A 235 5.16 -4.61 3.41
N VAL A 236 4.09 -4.61 4.21
CA VAL A 236 3.43 -5.84 4.66
C VAL A 236 2.75 -6.54 3.49
N LEU A 237 2.08 -5.78 2.61
CA LEU A 237 1.37 -6.31 1.45
C LEU A 237 2.11 -5.97 0.17
N GLN A 238 2.05 -6.87 -0.82
CA GLN A 238 2.62 -6.60 -2.13
C GLN A 238 1.93 -5.40 -2.79
N ASP A 239 0.60 -5.34 -2.69
CA ASP A 239 -0.25 -4.34 -3.34
C ASP A 239 -1.64 -4.30 -2.68
N ASP A 240 -2.49 -3.34 -3.04
CA ASP A 240 -3.91 -3.27 -2.63
C ASP A 240 -4.90 -3.74 -3.71
N ARG A 241 -4.39 -4.19 -4.86
CA ARG A 241 -5.18 -4.74 -5.98
C ARG A 241 -5.96 -6.00 -5.58
N LEU A 242 -7.05 -6.27 -6.31
CA LEU A 242 -7.90 -7.46 -6.15
C LEU A 242 -7.13 -8.79 -6.19
N SER A 243 -6.05 -8.87 -6.96
CA SER A 243 -5.19 -10.06 -7.02
C SER A 243 -4.49 -10.36 -5.69
N CYS A 244 -4.16 -9.31 -4.92
CA CYS A 244 -3.53 -9.35 -3.61
C CYS A 244 -4.56 -9.41 -2.47
N ILE A 245 -5.65 -8.64 -2.58
CA ILE A 245 -6.72 -8.57 -1.57
C ILE A 245 -8.06 -9.01 -2.18
N PRO A 246 -8.30 -10.33 -2.33
CA PRO A 246 -9.56 -10.84 -2.88
C PRO A 246 -10.76 -10.68 -1.94
N LYS A 247 -10.52 -10.39 -0.64
CA LYS A 247 -11.56 -10.21 0.37
C LYS A 247 -11.19 -9.07 1.31
N LEU A 248 -12.07 -8.07 1.39
CA LEU A 248 -11.93 -6.91 2.28
C LEU A 248 -13.22 -6.72 3.07
N THR A 249 -13.11 -6.70 4.39
CA THR A 249 -14.21 -6.37 5.31
C THR A 249 -13.87 -5.09 6.05
N ILE A 250 -14.82 -4.16 6.11
CA ILE A 250 -14.62 -2.87 6.76
C ILE A 250 -15.81 -2.59 7.66
N GLU A 251 -15.53 -2.19 8.90
CA GLU A 251 -16.56 -1.82 9.86
C GLU A 251 -16.16 -0.60 10.69
N TYR A 252 -17.15 0.10 11.22
CA TYR A 252 -16.97 1.17 12.19
C TYR A 252 -17.64 0.78 13.51
N ILE A 253 -16.84 0.74 14.58
CA ILE A 253 -17.25 0.36 15.93
C ILE A 253 -17.26 1.63 16.81
N PRO A 254 -18.42 2.29 16.98
CA PRO A 254 -18.51 3.48 17.80
C PRO A 254 -18.38 3.14 19.29
N ASN A 255 -18.18 4.17 20.13
CA ASN A 255 -18.26 4.10 21.60
C ASN A 255 -17.21 3.22 22.31
N VAL A 256 -16.16 2.82 21.60
CA VAL A 256 -14.95 2.26 22.23
C VAL A 256 -14.14 3.40 22.87
N LYS A 257 -13.58 3.15 24.06
CA LYS A 257 -12.82 4.16 24.83
C LYS A 257 -11.61 4.68 24.04
N GLU A 258 -10.88 3.77 23.42
CA GLU A 258 -9.70 4.08 22.61
C GLU A 258 -10.08 4.33 21.16
N THR A 259 -9.44 5.32 20.55
CA THR A 259 -9.61 5.62 19.13
C THR A 259 -8.42 5.05 18.38
N GLY A 260 -8.69 4.24 17.36
CA GLY A 260 -7.67 3.56 16.58
C GLY A 260 -8.27 2.65 15.52
N VAL A 261 -7.44 1.86 14.87
CA VAL A 261 -7.85 0.90 13.84
C VAL A 261 -7.23 -0.44 14.14
N GLN A 262 -8.07 -1.48 14.18
CA GLN A 262 -7.61 -2.86 14.19
C GLN A 262 -7.60 -3.37 12.75
N ILE A 263 -6.47 -3.93 12.33
CA ILE A 263 -6.29 -4.52 11.01
C ILE A 263 -5.94 -5.98 11.22
N LYS A 264 -6.78 -6.87 10.69
CA LYS A 264 -6.52 -8.32 10.69
C LYS A 264 -6.21 -8.76 9.28
N ILE A 265 -5.11 -9.47 9.11
CA ILE A 265 -4.65 -10.00 7.83
C ILE A 265 -4.58 -11.51 7.94
N GLU A 266 -5.41 -12.18 7.16
CA GLU A 266 -5.43 -13.62 6.97
C GLU A 266 -4.63 -13.94 5.70
N ILE A 267 -3.49 -14.60 5.84
CA ILE A 267 -2.67 -14.97 4.68
C ILE A 267 -3.36 -16.11 3.94
N LEU A 268 -3.59 -15.89 2.63
CA LEU A 268 -4.22 -16.88 1.77
C LEU A 268 -3.15 -17.62 0.97
N PRO A 269 -3.38 -18.91 0.63
CA PRO A 269 -2.52 -19.62 -0.29
C PRO A 269 -2.34 -18.86 -1.62
N VAL A 270 -1.10 -18.88 -2.11
CA VAL A 270 -0.79 -18.41 -3.46
C VAL A 270 -1.41 -19.40 -4.45
N ARG A 271 -2.16 -18.88 -5.43
CA ARG A 271 -2.74 -19.70 -6.50
C ARG A 271 -1.70 -20.06 -7.54
#